data_AF-A0A3D2CGW8-F1
#
_entry.id   AF-A0A3D2CGW8-F1
#
_cell.length_a   1.000
_cell.length_b   1.000
_cell.length_c   1.000
_cell.angle_alpha   90.00
_cell.angle_beta   90.00
_cell.angle_gamma   90.00
#
_symmetry.space_group_name_H-M   'P 1'
#
loop_
_entity.id
_entity.type
_entity.pdbx_description
1 polymer ?
#
loop_
_entity_poly.entity_id
_entity_poly.type
_entity_poly.pdbx_seq_one_letter_code
_entity_poly.pdbx_strand_id
1 'polypeptide(L)'
;MNWRWIGWIGLIVLTVGCKRMQAVEGDEPGECSDEADNDSDGKFDCDDPDCRNAPDCEAEDTGDESDGGAPSDDGSGSGTTEDGSDDRDGDGTIDDEDCAPDNSDVSPDAEEVPYDGIDNDCDPDTLDDDFDRDGVWAADDCDDANAAIGAGVVETCLDPSEARARILGAGSLGSALVVAGDVDGDGIEDVAIGAAT
;
A
#
# COMPACT_ATOMS: atom_id res chain seq x y z
N MET A 1 -37.67 -65.30 46.93
CA MET A 1 -38.96 -64.56 46.91
C MET A 1 -38.75 -63.29 46.09
N ASN A 2 -39.11 -63.30 44.80
CA ASN A 2 -40.41 -62.86 44.26
C ASN A 2 -40.58 -61.35 44.48
N TRP A 3 -40.62 -60.46 43.48
CA TRP A 3 -41.72 -60.31 42.50
C TRP A 3 -41.30 -59.22 41.48
N ARG A 4 -40.93 -59.53 40.23
CA ARG A 4 -41.72 -59.48 38.98
C ARG A 4 -42.63 -58.24 38.73
N TRP A 5 -42.28 -57.45 37.70
CA TRP A 5 -43.18 -56.92 36.65
C TRP A 5 -43.75 -55.49 36.75
N ILE A 6 -43.92 -54.93 35.53
CA ILE A 6 -44.65 -53.74 35.10
C ILE A 6 -43.81 -52.45 35.25
N GLY A 7 -43.17 -51.94 34.21
CA GLY A 7 -43.80 -51.60 32.93
C GLY A 7 -44.44 -50.23 33.06
N TRP A 8 -43.63 -49.19 33.10
CA TRP A 8 -44.08 -47.83 32.84
C TRP A 8 -43.09 -47.19 31.88
N ILE A 9 -43.48 -47.27 30.61
CA ILE A 9 -43.09 -46.36 29.55
C ILE A 9 -43.47 -44.97 30.04
N GLY A 10 -42.56 -44.32 30.76
CA GLY A 10 -42.61 -42.91 31.06
C GLY A 10 -42.11 -42.18 29.84
N LEU A 11 -43.04 -41.92 28.92
CA LEU A 11 -42.92 -41.05 27.76
C LEU A 11 -42.21 -39.75 28.17
N ILE A 12 -40.88 -39.69 28.00
CA ILE A 12 -40.15 -38.43 27.97
C ILE A 12 -40.52 -37.81 26.64
N VAL A 13 -41.64 -37.07 26.64
CA VAL A 13 -41.85 -36.02 25.65
C VAL A 13 -40.86 -34.92 26.03
N LEU A 14 -39.61 -35.10 25.59
CA LEU A 14 -38.77 -33.97 25.27
C LEU A 14 -39.49 -33.30 24.11
N THR A 15 -40.43 -32.40 24.42
CA THR A 15 -40.70 -31.30 23.50
C THR A 15 -39.39 -30.54 23.46
N VAL A 16 -38.49 -30.98 22.59
CA VAL A 16 -37.71 -30.06 21.80
C VAL A 16 -38.80 -29.23 21.12
N GLY A 17 -39.23 -28.18 21.82
CA GLY A 17 -39.82 -27.05 21.13
C GLY A 17 -38.78 -26.75 20.09
N CYS A 18 -39.14 -26.94 18.82
CA CYS A 18 -38.45 -26.27 17.74
C CYS A 18 -38.48 -24.81 18.19
N LYS A 19 -37.36 -24.34 18.76
CA LYS A 19 -37.14 -22.93 18.98
C LYS A 19 -37.30 -22.42 17.56
N ARG A 20 -38.45 -21.76 17.34
CA ARG A 20 -38.95 -21.28 16.05
C ARG A 20 -37.72 -21.01 15.19
N MET A 21 -37.44 -21.93 14.27
CA MET A 21 -36.34 -21.77 13.34
C MET A 21 -36.68 -20.44 12.68
N GLN A 22 -35.77 -19.48 12.78
CA GLN A 22 -35.99 -18.16 12.19
C GLN A 22 -36.49 -18.40 10.79
N ALA A 23 -37.54 -17.67 10.41
CA ALA A 23 -37.92 -17.43 9.03
C ALA A 23 -36.67 -17.54 8.16
N VAL A 24 -36.56 -18.65 7.44
CA VAL A 24 -35.51 -18.88 6.45
C VAL A 24 -36.10 -18.25 5.21
N GLU A 25 -35.38 -17.34 4.56
CA GLU A 25 -35.93 -16.62 3.41
C GLU A 25 -36.41 -17.58 2.32
N GLY A 26 -37.46 -17.21 1.60
CA GLY A 26 -38.03 -18.02 0.52
C GLY A 26 -39.12 -19.01 0.93
N ASP A 27 -39.51 -19.10 2.21
CA ASP A 27 -40.64 -19.94 2.66
C ASP A 27 -41.97 -19.17 2.78
N GLU A 28 -41.95 -17.87 3.12
CA GLU A 28 -43.16 -17.01 3.23
C GLU A 28 -43.02 -15.62 2.53
N PRO A 29 -44.13 -15.05 2.01
CA PRO A 29 -44.12 -13.69 1.46
C PRO A 29 -43.77 -12.64 2.52
N GLY A 30 -42.72 -11.84 2.24
CA GLY A 30 -42.23 -10.77 3.12
C GLY A 30 -40.88 -11.05 3.77
N GLU A 31 -40.29 -12.22 3.50
CA GLU A 31 -38.92 -12.58 3.91
C GLU A 31 -37.85 -12.21 2.86
N CYS A 32 -38.24 -11.58 1.75
CA CYS A 32 -37.37 -11.22 0.62
C CYS A 32 -37.36 -9.71 0.36
N SER A 33 -37.37 -8.90 1.43
CA SER A 33 -37.40 -7.43 1.30
C SER A 33 -36.72 -6.68 2.46
N ASP A 34 -35.89 -7.35 3.27
CA ASP A 34 -35.25 -6.78 4.46
C ASP A 34 -33.72 -6.69 4.38
N GLU A 35 -33.13 -6.87 3.19
CA GLU A 35 -31.70 -6.75 2.86
C GLU A 35 -30.81 -7.63 3.77
N ALA A 36 -31.37 -8.73 4.27
CA ALA A 36 -30.69 -9.68 5.14
C ALA A 36 -30.42 -10.99 4.38
N ASP A 37 -29.42 -11.74 4.85
CA ASP A 37 -29.11 -13.10 4.40
C ASP A 37 -29.48 -14.03 5.56
N ASN A 38 -30.79 -14.17 5.80
CA ASN A 38 -31.28 -14.89 6.98
C ASN A 38 -31.08 -16.43 6.87
N ASP A 39 -30.69 -16.96 5.70
CA ASP A 39 -30.32 -18.37 5.49
C ASP A 39 -28.81 -18.63 5.37
N SER A 40 -28.01 -17.55 5.29
CA SER A 40 -26.54 -17.51 5.31
C SER A 40 -25.87 -18.18 4.10
N ASP A 41 -26.51 -18.09 2.93
CA ASP A 41 -26.00 -18.64 1.67
C ASP A 41 -25.19 -17.60 0.84
N GLY A 42 -25.19 -16.35 1.29
CA GLY A 42 -24.45 -15.23 0.71
C GLY A 42 -25.25 -14.42 -0.31
N LYS A 43 -26.55 -14.64 -0.42
CA LYS A 43 -27.46 -13.84 -1.26
C LYS A 43 -28.60 -13.26 -0.41
N PHE A 44 -29.18 -12.18 -0.91
CA PHE A 44 -30.11 -11.33 -0.15
C PHE A 44 -31.35 -11.06 -1.02
N ASP A 45 -32.55 -11.09 -0.44
CA ASP A 45 -33.81 -10.69 -1.10
C ASP A 45 -33.98 -11.22 -2.54
N CYS A 46 -34.33 -10.38 -3.52
CA CYS A 46 -34.59 -10.77 -4.91
C CYS A 46 -33.35 -11.24 -5.69
N ASP A 47 -32.14 -11.02 -5.16
CA ASP A 47 -30.92 -11.61 -5.71
C ASP A 47 -30.75 -13.07 -5.28
N ASP A 48 -31.53 -13.54 -4.29
CA ASP A 48 -31.58 -14.92 -3.87
C ASP A 48 -32.46 -15.80 -4.80
N PRO A 49 -31.93 -16.93 -5.34
CA PRO A 49 -32.68 -17.87 -6.17
C PRO A 49 -33.95 -18.45 -5.54
N ASP A 50 -33.99 -18.59 -4.22
CA ASP A 50 -35.12 -19.09 -3.44
C ASP A 50 -36.20 -18.01 -3.25
N CYS A 51 -35.86 -16.71 -3.43
CA CYS A 51 -36.79 -15.58 -3.45
C CYS A 51 -37.38 -15.21 -4.83
N ARG A 52 -37.01 -15.93 -5.91
CA ARG A 52 -37.37 -15.60 -7.30
C ARG A 52 -38.87 -15.45 -7.60
N ASN A 53 -39.76 -16.05 -6.82
CA ASN A 53 -41.22 -15.96 -7.03
C ASN A 53 -41.94 -15.18 -5.91
N ALA A 54 -41.19 -14.44 -5.09
CA ALA A 54 -41.79 -13.61 -4.06
C ALA A 54 -42.62 -12.48 -4.72
N PRO A 55 -43.80 -12.13 -4.16
CA PRO A 55 -44.65 -11.08 -4.73
C PRO A 55 -43.94 -9.73 -4.89
N ASP A 56 -42.95 -9.47 -4.05
CA ASP A 56 -42.15 -8.24 -4.06
C ASP A 56 -41.06 -8.26 -5.16
N CYS A 57 -40.71 -9.44 -5.69
CA CYS A 57 -39.73 -9.63 -6.78
C CYS A 57 -40.35 -9.79 -8.17
N GLU A 58 -41.68 -9.97 -8.28
CA GLU A 58 -42.39 -10.15 -9.57
C GLU A 58 -42.90 -8.85 -10.21
N ALA A 59 -42.22 -7.72 -9.98
CA ALA A 59 -42.51 -6.47 -10.68
C ALA A 59 -41.81 -6.43 -12.05
N GLU A 60 -42.45 -7.07 -13.02
CA GLU A 60 -42.08 -7.22 -14.43
C GLU A 60 -41.80 -5.88 -15.17
N ASP A 61 -40.61 -5.79 -15.76
CA ASP A 61 -40.30 -5.38 -17.15
C ASP A 61 -41.36 -4.59 -17.96
N THR A 62 -41.20 -3.26 -18.07
CA THR A 62 -41.47 -2.52 -19.33
C THR A 62 -40.54 -1.31 -19.45
N GLY A 63 -39.71 -1.29 -20.49
CA GLY A 63 -38.62 -0.32 -20.67
C GLY A 63 -38.91 1.04 -21.32
N ASP A 64 -37.77 1.66 -21.64
CA ASP A 64 -37.48 2.72 -22.63
C ASP A 64 -37.59 4.23 -22.24
N GLU A 65 -36.41 4.75 -21.91
CA GLU A 65 -35.77 6.02 -22.32
C GLU A 65 -36.25 7.43 -21.89
N SER A 66 -35.32 8.07 -21.15
CA SER A 66 -34.72 9.42 -21.37
C SER A 66 -35.08 10.59 -20.43
N ASP A 67 -33.98 11.16 -19.93
CA ASP A 67 -33.73 12.50 -19.37
C ASP A 67 -34.17 12.84 -17.93
N GLY A 68 -33.21 12.65 -17.02
CA GLY A 68 -32.66 13.79 -16.28
C GLY A 68 -32.87 13.82 -14.76
N GLY A 69 -31.75 13.70 -14.03
CA GLY A 69 -31.54 14.54 -12.84
C GLY A 69 -31.28 13.82 -11.51
N ALA A 70 -29.99 13.76 -11.16
CA ALA A 70 -29.39 13.61 -9.83
C ALA A 70 -29.34 12.19 -9.23
N PRO A 71 -28.21 11.48 -9.35
CA PRO A 71 -27.82 10.52 -8.34
C PRO A 71 -27.15 11.27 -7.17
N SER A 72 -27.70 11.07 -5.97
CA SER A 72 -26.93 11.21 -4.74
C SER A 72 -26.34 9.84 -4.48
N ASP A 73 -25.19 9.59 -5.13
CA ASP A 73 -24.38 8.40 -4.93
C ASP A 73 -23.55 8.57 -3.66
N ASP A 74 -23.99 7.89 -2.60
CA ASP A 74 -23.28 7.73 -1.34
C ASP A 74 -22.57 6.35 -1.31
N GLY A 75 -21.52 6.18 -2.13
CA GLY A 75 -20.29 5.44 -1.76
C GLY A 75 -20.12 3.92 -2.04
N SER A 76 -19.02 3.61 -2.74
CA SER A 76 -18.21 2.37 -2.82
C SER A 76 -18.85 1.14 -3.49
N GLY A 77 -18.49 0.74 -4.71
CA GLY A 77 -17.15 0.74 -5.32
C GLY A 77 -16.70 -0.71 -5.54
N SER A 78 -17.43 -1.47 -6.35
CA SER A 78 -17.03 -2.81 -6.79
C SER A 78 -17.20 -2.85 -8.31
N GLY A 79 -16.13 -2.47 -8.99
CA GLY A 79 -16.03 -2.53 -10.44
C GLY A 79 -15.99 -3.98 -10.89
N THR A 80 -17.08 -4.45 -11.48
CA THR A 80 -17.00 -5.59 -12.40
C THR A 80 -16.53 -5.05 -13.74
N THR A 81 -15.21 -4.97 -13.92
CA THR A 81 -14.61 -4.94 -15.24
C THR A 81 -13.97 -6.30 -15.47
N GLU A 82 -14.51 -7.05 -16.43
CA GLU A 82 -13.71 -8.06 -17.15
C GLU A 82 -12.66 -7.37 -18.05
N ASP A 83 -12.01 -6.32 -17.55
CA ASP A 83 -11.03 -5.47 -18.22
C ASP A 83 -9.99 -5.11 -17.17
N GLY A 84 -8.70 -5.39 -17.42
CA GLY A 84 -7.61 -5.33 -16.42
C GLY A 84 -7.43 -3.95 -15.80
N SER A 85 -8.24 -3.65 -14.80
CA SER A 85 -8.35 -2.35 -14.13
C SER A 85 -8.56 -2.54 -12.64
N ASP A 86 -7.89 -3.55 -12.08
CA ASP A 86 -7.72 -3.63 -10.63
C ASP A 86 -6.86 -2.44 -10.21
N ASP A 87 -7.30 -1.71 -9.19
CA ASP A 87 -6.57 -0.63 -8.50
C ASP A 87 -6.68 -1.00 -7.01
N ARG A 88 -5.69 -1.74 -6.53
CA ARG A 88 -5.79 -2.43 -5.24
C ARG A 88 -5.54 -1.53 -4.04
N ASP A 89 -4.73 -0.49 -4.19
CA ASP A 89 -4.43 0.45 -3.12
C ASP A 89 -5.22 1.77 -3.19
N GLY A 90 -5.89 2.03 -4.32
CA GLY A 90 -6.86 3.11 -4.48
C GLY A 90 -6.22 4.47 -4.72
N ASP A 91 -5.00 4.52 -5.27
CA ASP A 91 -4.34 5.79 -5.62
C ASP A 91 -4.80 6.40 -6.95
N GLY A 92 -5.58 5.64 -7.73
CA GLY A 92 -6.10 6.03 -9.04
C GLY A 92 -5.33 5.49 -10.24
N THR A 93 -4.29 4.68 -10.01
CA THR A 93 -3.51 3.94 -11.01
C THR A 93 -3.95 2.48 -11.00
N ILE A 94 -4.01 1.84 -12.17
CA ILE A 94 -4.31 0.41 -12.26
C ILE A 94 -3.06 -0.43 -11.95
N ASP A 95 -3.24 -1.61 -11.36
CA ASP A 95 -2.20 -2.57 -10.95
C ASP A 95 -1.21 -2.92 -12.09
N ASP A 96 -1.63 -2.82 -13.36
CA ASP A 96 -0.77 -3.09 -14.53
C ASP A 96 0.14 -1.89 -14.91
N GLU A 97 -0.19 -0.68 -14.46
CA GLU A 97 0.54 0.57 -14.69
C GLU A 97 1.27 1.08 -13.43
N ASP A 98 0.99 0.48 -12.27
CA ASP A 98 1.59 0.78 -10.98
C ASP A 98 2.78 -0.16 -10.66
N CYS A 99 3.91 0.43 -10.28
CA CYS A 99 5.11 -0.29 -9.87
C CYS A 99 5.00 -0.86 -8.44
N ALA A 100 4.04 -0.42 -7.63
CA ALA A 100 3.80 -0.90 -6.28
C ALA A 100 2.29 -1.01 -5.93
N PRO A 101 1.55 -1.99 -6.52
CA PRO A 101 0.08 -2.14 -6.45
C PRO A 101 -0.50 -2.48 -5.06
N ASP A 102 0.28 -2.38 -4.00
CA ASP A 102 -0.19 -2.54 -2.62
C ASP A 102 0.17 -1.30 -1.77
N ASN A 103 0.58 -0.18 -2.39
CA ASN A 103 1.14 1.00 -1.74
C ASN A 103 0.71 2.31 -2.41
N SER A 104 -0.40 2.89 -1.92
CA SER A 104 -1.01 4.11 -2.47
C SER A 104 -0.16 5.39 -2.41
N ASP A 105 1.03 5.33 -1.81
CA ASP A 105 2.00 6.42 -1.81
C ASP A 105 2.97 6.35 -3.02
N VAL A 106 2.85 5.33 -3.88
CA VAL A 106 3.72 5.07 -5.03
C VAL A 106 2.86 4.93 -6.28
N SER A 107 3.05 5.79 -7.27
CA SER A 107 2.25 5.78 -8.49
C SER A 107 2.89 6.63 -9.59
N PRO A 108 2.59 6.43 -10.89
CA PRO A 108 3.13 7.24 -11.99
C PRO A 108 2.88 8.75 -11.91
N ASP A 109 1.89 9.16 -11.12
CA ASP A 109 1.53 10.58 -10.91
C ASP A 109 2.12 11.15 -9.61
N ALA A 110 2.81 10.34 -8.80
CA ALA A 110 3.53 10.78 -7.62
C ALA A 110 4.78 11.60 -7.99
N GLU A 111 5.43 12.17 -6.98
CA GLU A 111 6.73 12.83 -7.12
C GLU A 111 7.78 11.96 -6.44
N GLU A 112 8.88 11.65 -7.13
CA GLU A 112 10.02 10.95 -6.53
C GLU A 112 10.54 11.67 -5.29
N VAL A 113 10.71 10.93 -4.20
CA VAL A 113 11.30 11.39 -2.94
C VAL A 113 12.74 10.87 -2.85
N PRO A 114 13.75 11.72 -3.04
CA PRO A 114 15.13 11.25 -3.02
C PRO A 114 15.54 10.61 -1.68
N TYR A 115 16.30 9.52 -1.78
CA TYR A 115 16.93 8.75 -0.69
C TYR A 115 15.98 8.06 0.30
N ASP A 116 14.76 7.72 -0.11
CA ASP A 116 13.85 6.91 0.68
C ASP A 116 13.94 5.40 0.34
N GLY A 117 14.63 5.06 -0.75
CA GLY A 117 14.87 3.70 -1.22
C GLY A 117 13.70 3.10 -2.02
N ILE A 118 12.73 3.92 -2.44
CA ILE A 118 11.53 3.56 -3.17
C ILE A 118 11.48 4.41 -4.44
N ASP A 119 11.14 3.79 -5.56
CA ASP A 119 10.75 4.50 -6.79
C ASP A 119 9.28 4.94 -6.58
N ASN A 120 9.06 6.18 -6.16
CA ASN A 120 7.74 6.69 -5.79
C ASN A 120 6.91 7.04 -7.02
N ASP A 121 7.52 7.48 -8.11
CA ASP A 121 6.83 7.93 -9.31
C ASP A 121 6.86 6.92 -10.47
N CYS A 122 7.32 5.70 -10.21
CA CYS A 122 7.42 4.60 -11.17
C CYS A 122 8.21 4.94 -12.45
N ASP A 123 9.05 5.98 -12.41
CA ASP A 123 9.93 6.37 -13.50
C ASP A 123 11.39 6.01 -13.14
N PRO A 124 12.01 5.02 -13.82
CA PRO A 124 13.38 4.62 -13.53
C PRO A 124 14.42 5.70 -13.89
N ASP A 125 14.01 6.79 -14.56
CA ASP A 125 14.87 7.95 -14.80
C ASP A 125 14.85 8.94 -13.63
N THR A 126 13.87 8.94 -12.72
CA THR A 126 13.85 9.74 -11.48
C THR A 126 14.53 8.93 -10.38
N LEU A 127 15.85 9.12 -10.27
CA LEU A 127 16.67 8.28 -9.41
C LEU A 127 16.54 8.67 -7.92
N ASP A 128 16.28 7.67 -7.08
CA ASP A 128 16.37 7.75 -5.61
C ASP A 128 17.78 8.11 -5.11
N ASP A 129 18.81 7.67 -5.83
CA ASP A 129 20.25 7.83 -5.52
C ASP A 129 20.99 8.24 -6.81
N ASP A 130 22.08 9.02 -6.72
CA ASP A 130 22.76 9.68 -7.85
C ASP A 130 21.88 10.77 -8.50
N PHE A 131 21.49 11.79 -7.72
CA PHE A 131 20.51 12.81 -8.12
C PHE A 131 20.99 13.66 -9.30
N ASP A 132 22.30 13.86 -9.44
CA ASP A 132 22.90 14.59 -10.55
C ASP A 132 23.42 13.71 -11.72
N ARG A 133 23.40 12.39 -11.55
CA ARG A 133 23.69 11.35 -12.56
C ARG A 133 25.15 11.30 -13.01
N ASP A 134 26.08 11.54 -12.09
CA ASP A 134 27.52 11.42 -12.35
C ASP A 134 28.05 9.98 -12.17
N GLY A 135 27.22 9.09 -11.62
CA GLY A 135 27.52 7.68 -11.39
C GLY A 135 28.15 7.39 -10.03
N VAL A 136 28.09 8.33 -9.08
CA VAL A 136 28.45 8.16 -7.67
C VAL A 136 27.20 8.14 -6.81
N TRP A 137 27.16 7.23 -5.85
CA TRP A 137 26.03 7.15 -4.92
C TRP A 137 26.16 8.27 -3.88
N ALA A 138 25.04 8.80 -3.40
CA ALA A 138 24.92 9.89 -2.45
C ALA A 138 25.80 9.73 -1.20
N ALA A 139 26.06 8.49 -0.79
CA ALA A 139 26.94 8.18 0.35
C ALA A 139 28.42 8.48 0.08
N ASP A 140 28.84 8.50 -1.18
CA ASP A 140 30.20 8.73 -1.64
C ASP A 140 30.35 10.06 -2.42
N ASP A 141 29.24 10.72 -2.79
CA ASP A 141 29.21 12.02 -3.45
C ASP A 141 29.20 13.19 -2.43
N CYS A 142 30.14 14.13 -2.58
CA CYS A 142 30.22 15.29 -1.72
C CYS A 142 29.14 16.35 -2.03
N ASP A 143 28.60 16.40 -3.25
CA ASP A 143 27.59 17.36 -3.71
C ASP A 143 26.70 16.71 -4.79
N ASP A 144 25.79 15.85 -4.36
CA ASP A 144 24.85 15.06 -5.18
C ASP A 144 23.86 15.89 -6.02
N ALA A 145 24.00 17.22 -6.03
CA ALA A 145 23.24 18.12 -6.90
C ALA A 145 24.09 18.72 -8.04
N ASN A 146 25.33 18.26 -8.22
CA ASN A 146 26.29 18.82 -9.14
C ASN A 146 27.28 17.77 -9.69
N ALA A 147 26.93 17.19 -10.84
CA ALA A 147 27.68 16.10 -11.50
C ALA A 147 29.13 16.43 -11.93
N ALA A 148 29.62 17.64 -11.66
CA ALA A 148 31.02 18.00 -11.78
C ALA A 148 31.82 17.73 -10.49
N ILE A 149 31.16 17.31 -9.42
CA ILE A 149 31.71 16.97 -8.11
C ILE A 149 31.32 15.52 -7.89
N GLY A 150 32.29 14.61 -7.99
CA GLY A 150 32.13 13.17 -7.78
C GLY A 150 33.28 12.35 -8.38
N ALA A 151 33.00 11.20 -9.01
CA ALA A 151 34.03 10.19 -9.29
C ALA A 151 35.03 10.62 -10.37
N GLY A 152 36.26 10.91 -9.95
CA GLY A 152 37.39 11.22 -10.85
C GLY A 152 37.75 12.70 -10.90
N VAL A 153 37.00 13.55 -10.19
CA VAL A 153 37.45 14.86 -9.76
C VAL A 153 38.17 14.69 -8.42
N VAL A 154 39.17 15.53 -8.10
CA VAL A 154 39.81 15.49 -6.77
C VAL A 154 38.83 16.15 -5.81
N GLU A 155 37.96 15.32 -5.27
CA GLU A 155 36.97 15.65 -4.28
C GLU A 155 37.63 15.93 -2.93
N THR A 156 37.34 17.07 -2.33
CA THR A 156 37.50 17.22 -0.88
C THR A 156 36.11 17.38 -0.31
N CYS A 157 35.50 16.31 0.20
CA CYS A 157 34.29 16.42 1.02
C CYS A 157 34.67 17.17 2.29
N LEU A 158 34.64 18.49 2.23
CA LEU A 158 34.88 19.35 3.37
C LEU A 158 33.58 19.43 4.14
N ASP A 159 33.33 18.44 4.98
CA ASP A 159 32.38 18.61 6.08
C ASP A 159 33.11 19.38 7.21
N PRO A 160 32.80 20.65 7.46
CA PRO A 160 33.42 21.41 8.56
C PRO A 160 33.06 20.85 9.96
N SER A 161 32.04 20.00 10.06
CA SER A 161 31.63 19.32 11.30
C SER A 161 32.35 17.99 11.53
N GLU A 162 32.92 17.42 10.48
CA GLU A 162 33.68 16.18 10.54
C GLU A 162 35.06 16.44 9.95
N ALA A 163 36.05 16.76 10.79
CA ALA A 163 37.45 16.99 10.39
C ALA A 163 38.14 15.71 9.85
N ARG A 164 37.59 15.13 8.78
CA ARG A 164 38.05 13.94 8.09
C ARG A 164 38.20 14.27 6.61
N ALA A 165 39.43 14.50 6.19
CA ALA A 165 39.81 14.51 4.78
C ALA A 165 40.21 13.08 4.37
N ARG A 166 39.40 12.42 3.53
CA ARG A 166 39.76 11.14 2.92
C ARG A 166 40.33 11.42 1.53
N ILE A 167 41.65 11.26 1.37
CA ILE A 167 42.33 11.50 0.10
C ILE A 167 42.24 10.22 -0.75
N LEU A 168 41.40 10.24 -1.80
CA LEU A 168 41.26 9.15 -2.76
C LEU A 168 41.92 9.55 -4.08
N GLY A 169 43.12 9.01 -4.36
CA GLY A 169 43.83 9.29 -5.62
C GLY A 169 45.26 8.73 -5.69
N ALA A 170 45.77 8.52 -6.90
CA ALA A 170 47.15 8.10 -7.16
C ALA A 170 48.08 9.32 -7.28
N GLY A 171 48.67 9.74 -6.16
CA GLY A 171 49.67 10.81 -6.07
C GLY A 171 50.39 10.76 -4.72
N SER A 172 51.47 11.56 -4.53
CA SER A 172 52.21 11.57 -3.25
C SER A 172 51.72 12.65 -2.28
N LEU A 173 50.50 13.17 -2.45
CA LEU A 173 49.82 13.99 -1.43
C LEU A 173 49.69 13.18 -0.14
N GLY A 174 50.10 13.75 0.99
CA GLY A 174 50.24 13.01 2.25
C GLY A 174 51.63 12.40 2.48
N SER A 175 52.61 12.66 1.59
CA SER A 175 54.01 12.23 1.78
C SER A 175 54.70 12.86 2.98
N ALA A 176 54.20 14.00 3.46
CA ALA A 176 54.64 14.65 4.69
C ALA A 176 53.44 15.28 5.40
N LEU A 177 53.51 15.34 6.73
CA LEU A 177 52.52 15.97 7.60
C LEU A 177 53.25 16.78 8.68
N VAL A 178 52.86 18.03 8.89
CA VAL A 178 53.39 18.87 9.97
C VAL A 178 52.30 19.72 10.58
N VAL A 179 52.38 19.94 11.89
CA VAL A 179 51.56 20.95 12.58
C VAL A 179 52.19 22.31 12.30
N ALA A 180 51.48 23.17 11.57
CA ALA A 180 51.93 24.51 11.21
C ALA A 180 51.77 25.51 12.36
N GLY A 181 51.02 25.14 13.40
CA GLY A 181 50.56 26.05 14.44
C GLY A 181 49.35 26.86 13.95
N ASP A 182 48.89 27.81 14.75
CA ASP A 182 47.77 28.70 14.40
C ASP A 182 48.27 29.80 13.43
N VAL A 183 47.98 29.62 12.14
CA VAL A 183 48.44 30.49 11.04
C VAL A 183 47.45 31.62 10.78
N ASP A 184 46.17 31.44 11.08
CA ASP A 184 45.13 32.44 10.81
C ASP A 184 44.62 33.22 12.05
N GLY A 185 44.98 32.77 13.25
CA GLY A 185 44.74 33.44 14.51
C GLY A 185 43.40 33.09 15.17
N ASP A 186 42.77 31.98 14.81
CA ASP A 186 41.50 31.53 15.40
C ASP A 186 41.67 30.77 16.74
N GLY A 187 42.92 30.46 17.11
CA GLY A 187 43.27 29.73 18.32
C GLY A 187 43.28 28.21 18.19
N ILE A 188 43.14 27.67 16.97
CA ILE A 188 43.25 26.25 16.63
C ILE A 188 44.59 26.02 15.92
N GLU A 189 45.26 24.89 16.22
CA GLU A 189 46.50 24.55 15.51
C GLU A 189 46.20 24.04 14.09
N ASP A 190 46.83 24.64 13.08
CA ASP A 190 46.71 24.23 11.70
C ASP A 190 47.67 23.10 11.32
N VAL A 191 47.32 22.41 10.23
CA VAL A 191 48.09 21.30 9.65
C VAL A 191 48.49 21.64 8.22
N ALA A 192 49.73 21.31 7.86
CA ALA A 192 50.20 21.34 6.48
C ALA A 192 50.50 19.92 5.97
N ILE A 193 50.00 19.62 4.78
CA ILE A 193 50.14 18.31 4.11
C ILE A 193 51.02 18.48 2.88
N GLY A 194 52.09 17.68 2.79
CA GLY A 194 53.03 17.71 1.66
C GLY A 194 52.62 16.79 0.51
N ALA A 195 52.81 17.25 -0.72
CA ALA A 195 52.68 16.46 -1.93
C ALA A 195 54.04 16.34 -2.64
N ALA A 196 54.66 15.16 -2.56
CA ALA A 196 55.87 14.89 -3.33
C ALA A 196 55.52 14.59 -4.79
N THR A 197 56.35 15.09 -5.71
CA THR A 197 56.27 14.81 -7.16
C THR A 197 57.32 13.79 -7.55
#